data_AF-A0A0G4MHK3-F1
#
_entry.id   AF-A0A0G4MHK3-F1
#
_cell.length_a   1.000
_cell.length_b   1.000
_cell.length_c   1.000
_cell.angle_alpha   90.00
_cell.angle_beta   90.00
_cell.angle_gamma   90.00
#
_symmetry.space_group_name_H-M   'P 1'
#
loop_
_entity.id
_entity.type
_entity.pdbx_description
1 polymer ?
#
loop_
_entity_poly.entity_id
_entity_poly.type
_entity_poly.pdbx_seq_one_letter_code
_entity_poly.pdbx_strand_id
1 'polypeptide(L)'
;MRVATTFALALSAAATLVSAQRKVYNASDLNDINNISDNERASWCSGQRNVCDELCNPAPTNNCDYQTLQYECLCSNGTAPGLQYYSDSLPTYICNR
;
A
#
# COMPACT_ATOMS: atom_id res chain seq x y z
N MET A 1 -14.44 40.86 -40.62
CA MET A 1 -13.45 40.74 -39.53
C MET A 1 -13.47 39.30 -39.04
N ARG A 2 -12.32 38.61 -39.11
CA ARG A 2 -12.19 37.18 -38.81
C ARG A 2 -12.16 36.98 -37.29
N VAL A 3 -13.15 36.29 -36.73
CA VAL A 3 -13.11 35.79 -35.35
C VAL A 3 -12.76 34.32 -35.42
N ALA A 4 -11.56 33.94 -34.97
CA ALA A 4 -11.20 32.55 -34.72
C ALA A 4 -10.00 32.49 -33.76
N THR A 5 -10.23 32.81 -32.49
CA THR A 5 -9.29 32.51 -31.41
C THR A 5 -9.66 31.17 -30.79
N THR A 6 -9.11 30.09 -31.34
CA THR A 6 -9.19 28.75 -30.74
C THR A 6 -8.10 28.60 -29.68
N PHE A 7 -8.46 28.77 -28.41
CA PHE A 7 -7.60 28.37 -27.29
C PHE A 7 -7.80 26.87 -27.04
N ALA A 8 -6.89 26.05 -27.57
CA ALA A 8 -6.84 24.63 -27.24
C ALA A 8 -6.19 24.46 -25.86
N LEU A 9 -7.01 24.20 -24.83
CA LEU A 9 -6.55 23.80 -23.51
C LEU A 9 -6.15 22.32 -23.56
N ALA A 10 -4.85 22.05 -23.69
CA ALA A 10 -4.30 20.71 -23.54
C ALA A 10 -4.27 20.33 -22.06
N LEU A 11 -5.27 19.57 -21.60
CA LEU A 11 -5.31 19.00 -20.25
C LEU A 11 -4.48 17.71 -20.23
N SER A 12 -3.18 17.83 -19.93
CA SER A 12 -2.31 16.68 -19.73
C SER A 12 -2.62 16.01 -18.38
N ALA A 13 -3.46 14.98 -18.39
CA ALA A 13 -3.66 14.10 -17.24
C ALA A 13 -2.43 13.19 -17.08
N ALA A 14 -1.51 13.56 -16.19
CA ALA A 14 -0.43 12.67 -15.77
C ALA A 14 -1.01 11.57 -14.87
N ALA A 15 -1.36 10.43 -15.44
CA ALA A 15 -1.67 9.23 -14.66
C ALA A 15 -0.35 8.68 -14.08
N THR A 16 -0.04 9.08 -12.84
CA THR A 16 1.05 8.45 -12.09
C THR A 16 0.62 7.04 -11.70
N LEU A 17 1.16 6.03 -12.40
CA LEU A 17 1.01 4.64 -12.01
C LEU A 17 1.82 4.42 -10.72
N VAL A 18 1.14 4.40 -9.57
CA VAL A 18 1.75 3.96 -8.32
C VAL A 18 1.83 2.44 -8.35
N SER A 19 3.04 1.91 -8.52
CA SER A 19 3.31 0.47 -8.51
C SER A 19 2.91 -0.17 -7.17
N ALA A 20 2.37 -1.39 -7.23
CA ALA A 20 2.09 -2.25 -6.08
C ALA A 20 3.25 -2.23 -5.08
N GLN A 21 3.00 -1.86 -3.81
CA GLN A 21 3.99 -2.01 -2.76
C GLN A 21 4.05 -3.49 -2.34
N ARG A 22 4.86 -4.30 -3.03
CA ARG A 22 5.22 -5.65 -2.57
C ARG A 22 6.55 -5.56 -1.84
N LYS A 23 6.51 -5.31 -0.52
CA LYS A 23 7.72 -5.35 0.30
C LYS A 23 7.84 -6.74 0.95
N VAL A 24 8.91 -7.45 0.60
CA VAL A 24 9.33 -8.67 1.30
C VAL A 24 10.26 -8.24 2.43
N TYR A 25 9.87 -8.51 3.67
CA TYR A 25 10.71 -8.26 4.83
C TYR A 25 11.57 -9.51 5.09
N ASN A 26 12.86 -9.31 5.28
CA ASN A 26 13.80 -10.36 5.66
C ASN A 26 14.25 -10.18 7.12
N ALA A 27 14.97 -11.17 7.65
CA ALA A 27 15.48 -11.12 9.02
C ALA A 27 16.31 -9.86 9.33
N SER A 28 17.00 -9.31 8.32
CA SER A 28 17.76 -8.05 8.41
C SER A 28 16.90 -6.80 8.60
N ASP A 29 15.64 -6.82 8.16
CA ASP A 29 14.72 -5.67 8.30
C ASP A 29 14.05 -5.61 9.68
N LEU A 30 14.10 -6.72 10.44
CA LEU A 30 13.25 -6.95 11.61
C LEU A 30 14.02 -7.31 12.89
N ASN A 31 15.36 -7.27 12.88
CA ASN A 31 16.17 -7.87 13.94
C ASN A 31 15.66 -9.29 14.29
N ASP A 32 15.47 -10.09 13.24
CA ASP A 32 14.84 -11.42 13.23
C ASP A 32 13.30 -11.42 13.48
N ILE A 33 12.56 -11.67 12.40
CA ILE A 33 11.09 -11.85 12.39
C ILE A 33 10.60 -12.91 13.39
N ASN A 34 11.44 -13.88 13.73
CA ASN A 34 11.12 -14.95 14.67
C ASN A 34 11.04 -14.47 16.12
N ASN A 35 11.55 -13.27 16.44
CA ASN A 35 11.40 -12.65 17.76
C ASN A 35 10.00 -12.04 17.99
N ILE A 36 9.21 -11.87 16.93
CA ILE A 36 7.82 -11.41 17.01
C ILE A 36 6.94 -12.66 17.10
N SER A 37 5.97 -12.72 18.02
CA SER A 37 5.12 -13.91 18.11
C SER A 37 4.18 -14.06 16.90
N ASP A 38 3.81 -15.29 16.55
CA ASP A 38 2.87 -15.58 15.47
C ASP A 38 1.55 -14.82 15.62
N ASN A 39 1.01 -14.74 16.85
CA ASN A 39 -0.21 -14.00 17.17
C ASN A 39 -0.06 -12.50 16.86
N GLU A 40 1.12 -11.96 17.14
CA GLU A 40 1.39 -10.55 16.90
C GLU A 40 1.52 -10.25 15.40
N ARG A 41 2.24 -11.08 14.64
CA ARG A 41 2.32 -10.97 13.18
C ARG A 41 0.95 -11.13 12.51
N ALA A 42 0.12 -12.04 13.03
CA ALA A 42 -1.26 -12.21 12.57
C ALA A 42 -2.11 -10.95 12.85
N SER A 43 -1.95 -10.33 14.03
CA SER A 43 -2.61 -9.06 14.37
C SER A 43 -2.17 -7.93 13.42
N TRP A 44 -0.88 -7.82 13.13
CA TRP A 44 -0.36 -6.83 12.18
C TRP A 44 -0.92 -7.02 10.78
N CYS A 45 -1.01 -8.27 10.31
CA CYS A 45 -1.65 -8.59 9.03
C CYS A 45 -3.14 -8.25 9.03
N SER A 46 -3.83 -8.29 10.17
CA SER A 46 -5.20 -7.77 10.28
C SER A 46 -5.24 -6.26 10.12
N GLY A 47 -4.35 -5.53 10.81
CA GLY A 47 -4.23 -4.07 10.68
C GLY A 47 -3.96 -3.64 9.24
N GLN A 48 -2.93 -4.23 8.62
CA GLN A 48 -2.55 -3.96 7.24
C GLN A 48 -3.71 -4.11 6.26
N ARG A 49 -4.49 -5.20 6.40
CA ARG A 49 -5.64 -5.45 5.52
C ARG A 49 -6.77 -4.46 5.75
N ASN A 50 -7.05 -4.11 7.01
CA ASN A 50 -8.06 -3.11 7.33
C ASN A 50 -7.70 -1.74 6.74
N VAL A 51 -6.45 -1.31 6.89
CA VAL A 51 -5.97 -0.04 6.30
C VAL A 51 -6.08 -0.10 4.77
N CYS A 52 -5.68 -1.20 4.14
CA CYS A 52 -5.80 -1.36 2.68
C CYS A 52 -7.26 -1.22 2.21
N ASP A 53 -8.21 -1.86 2.89
CA ASP A 53 -9.63 -1.77 2.54
C ASP A 53 -10.21 -0.36 2.76
N GLU A 54 -9.82 0.31 3.84
CA GLU A 54 -10.25 1.68 4.12
C GLU A 54 -9.79 2.64 3.02
N LEU A 55 -8.57 2.45 2.51
CA LEU A 55 -8.00 3.31 1.47
C LEU A 55 -8.53 3.00 0.06
N CYS A 56 -8.94 1.76 -0.21
CA CYS A 56 -9.35 1.31 -1.53
C CYS A 56 -10.87 1.12 -1.73
N ASN A 57 -11.65 1.00 -0.65
CA ASN A 57 -13.12 0.89 -0.65
C ASN A 57 -13.76 -0.12 -1.63
N PRO A 58 -13.72 -1.44 -1.38
CA PRO A 58 -12.68 -2.26 -0.75
C PRO A 58 -11.55 -2.59 -1.75
N ALA A 59 -10.43 -3.15 -1.27
CA ALA A 59 -9.32 -3.51 -2.15
C ALA A 59 -9.57 -4.86 -2.86
N PRO A 60 -9.52 -4.95 -4.20
CA PRO A 60 -9.57 -6.24 -4.91
C PRO A 60 -8.36 -7.14 -4.61
N THR A 61 -7.20 -6.55 -4.29
CA THR A 61 -6.02 -7.31 -3.82
C THR A 61 -5.65 -6.81 -2.44
N ASN A 62 -5.74 -7.68 -1.44
CA ASN A 62 -5.47 -7.33 -0.04
C ASN A 62 -4.92 -8.53 0.74
N ASN A 63 -3.67 -8.86 0.46
CA ASN A 63 -3.01 -10.07 0.97
C ASN A 63 -2.01 -9.70 2.06
N CYS A 64 -1.92 -10.54 3.09
CA CYS A 64 -0.84 -10.48 4.08
C CYS A 64 -0.56 -11.88 4.63
N ASP A 65 0.66 -12.36 4.45
CA ASP A 65 1.14 -13.63 4.99
C ASP A 65 1.87 -13.36 6.31
N TYR A 66 1.31 -13.82 7.43
CA TYR A 66 1.89 -13.61 8.76
C TYR A 66 3.17 -14.40 9.00
N GLN A 67 3.47 -15.44 8.20
CA GLN A 67 4.69 -16.22 8.33
C GLN A 67 5.89 -15.46 7.77
N THR A 68 5.68 -14.74 6.67
CA THR A 68 6.74 -14.02 5.95
C THR A 68 6.64 -12.50 6.08
N LEU A 69 5.53 -11.99 6.63
CA LEU A 69 5.13 -10.59 6.60
C LEU A 69 5.13 -9.99 5.18
N GLN A 70 4.98 -10.83 4.15
CA GLN A 70 4.75 -10.35 2.78
C GLN A 70 3.32 -9.87 2.67
N TYR A 71 3.14 -8.67 2.12
CA TYR A 71 1.83 -8.10 1.86
C TYR A 71 1.70 -7.59 0.43
N GLU A 72 0.45 -7.45 -0.01
CA GLU A 72 0.07 -6.83 -1.27
C GLU A 72 -1.26 -6.11 -1.11
N CYS A 73 -1.32 -4.85 -1.55
CA CYS A 73 -2.51 -4.03 -1.53
C CYS A 73 -2.66 -3.32 -2.88
N LEU A 74 -3.75 -3.59 -3.60
CA LEU A 74 -4.11 -2.90 -4.84
C LEU A 74 -5.58 -2.51 -4.83
N CYS A 75 -5.84 -1.25 -5.17
CA CYS A 75 -7.18 -0.73 -5.38
C CYS A 75 -7.72 -1.10 -6.78
N SER A 76 -9.02 -0.89 -7.04
CA SER A 76 -9.66 -1.23 -8.33
C SER A 76 -9.07 -0.54 -9.55
N ASN A 77 -8.40 0.59 -9.37
CA ASN A 77 -7.70 1.32 -10.44
C ASN A 77 -6.25 0.83 -10.66
N GLY A 78 -5.83 -0.24 -9.99
CA GLY A 78 -4.48 -0.80 -10.08
C GLY A 78 -3.40 -0.02 -9.32
N THR A 79 -3.77 0.99 -8.55
CA THR A 79 -2.83 1.75 -7.70
C THR A 79 -2.65 1.08 -6.34
N ALA A 80 -1.47 1.24 -5.74
CA ALA A 80 -1.25 0.92 -4.33
C ALA A 80 -1.27 2.20 -3.48
N PRO A 81 -1.98 2.21 -2.34
CA PRO A 81 -1.92 3.32 -1.41
C PRO A 81 -0.58 3.37 -0.69
N GLY A 82 -0.23 4.55 -0.16
CA GLY A 82 0.98 4.73 0.66
C GLY A 82 0.79 4.20 2.08
N LEU A 83 0.87 2.88 2.27
CA LEU A 83 0.59 2.24 3.56
C LEU A 83 1.56 2.68 4.66
N GLN A 84 2.79 3.10 4.31
CA GLN A 84 3.79 3.59 5.26
C GLN A 84 3.38 4.85 6.04
N TYR A 85 2.30 5.53 5.66
CA TYR A 85 1.80 6.71 6.35
C TYR A 85 0.74 6.40 7.42
N TYR A 86 0.38 5.13 7.59
CA TYR A 86 -0.68 4.69 8.49
C TYR A 86 -0.09 3.92 9.66
N SER A 87 -0.50 4.25 10.89
CA SER A 87 -0.02 3.63 12.12
C SER A 87 -0.27 2.13 12.16
N ASP A 88 -1.43 1.71 11.67
CA ASP A 88 -1.90 0.33 11.73
C ASP A 88 -1.54 -0.48 10.49
N SER A 89 -0.41 -0.14 9.86
CA SER A 89 0.11 -0.80 8.67
C SER A 89 1.34 -1.64 8.99
N LEU A 90 1.59 -2.66 8.17
CA LEU A 90 2.79 -3.49 8.30
C LEU A 90 4.08 -2.66 8.27
N PRO A 91 4.27 -1.70 7.34
CA PRO A 91 5.46 -0.86 7.34
C PRO A 91 5.70 -0.11 8.66
N THR A 92 4.63 0.39 9.30
CA THR A 92 4.75 1.13 10.56
C THR A 92 4.98 0.21 11.74
N TYR A 93 4.26 -0.93 11.83
CA TYR A 93 4.51 -1.92 12.88
C TYR A 93 5.96 -2.40 12.89
N ILE A 94 6.52 -2.64 11.70
CA ILE A 94 7.89 -3.07 11.51
C ILE A 94 8.90 -1.98 11.86
N CYS A 95 8.62 -0.72 11.50
CA CYS A 95 9.47 0.41 11.85
C CYS A 95 9.54 0.69 13.37
N ASN A 96 8.50 0.31 14.11
CA ASN A 96 8.36 0.60 15.54
C ASN A 96 8.87 -0.54 16.45
N ARG A 97 9.58 -1.52 15.89
CA ARG A 97 10.05 -2.72 16.58
C ARG A 97 11.57 -2.74 16.66
#